data_AF-A0A6A6MJK9-F1
#
_entry.id   AF-A0A6A6MJK9-F1
#
_cell.length_a   1.000
_cell.length_b   1.000
_cell.length_c   1.000
_cell.angle_alpha   90.00
_cell.angle_beta   90.00
_cell.angle_gamma   90.00
#
_symmetry.space_group_name_H-M   'P 1'
#
loop_
_entity.id
_entity.type
_entity.pdbx_description
1 polymer ?
#
loop_
_entity_poly.entity_id
_entity_poly.type
_entity_poly.pdbx_seq_one_letter_code
_entity_poly.pdbx_strand_id
1 'polypeptide(L)'
;MLLALVSFPSRLSLSQQQPCRSNYLPRCIIAFKDVRKPLNRITRPQILPSTFGDAFGFRVFVLSDLHTDYPENLKWDRFQHVFYVPGNHDLWCRWEQDHCLDSLEKLNKLLDACRGLGVETKPMAIEGLGIIPLFSWYHESFDREQDITGIRIPSLEMACKDFRACKWPQELSSRDTSLALYFDAMNEENEDKIKARALSREEDAILSKPPKIIGSDCLEVRIRSIHGTKGNASACHVFGHTHFCWDAMLDGIRYVQAPLAYPRERKRRMNGGETWLPFCIYSDGNFADRLSPCYWSDYYAANPRAPHNTELAPWVARFYNRL
;
A
#
# COMPACT_ATOMS: atom_id res chain seq x y z
N MET A 1 5.47 -19.74 1.65
CA MET A 1 5.76 -18.35 1.21
C MET A 1 4.51 -17.53 1.36
N LEU A 2 4.62 -16.26 1.76
CA LEU A 2 3.52 -15.32 1.96
C LEU A 2 3.71 -14.05 1.12
N LEU A 3 2.63 -13.42 0.63
CA LEU A 3 2.69 -12.13 -0.07
C LEU A 3 1.73 -11.11 0.54
N ALA A 4 2.24 -9.94 0.96
CA ALA A 4 1.42 -8.79 1.36
C ALA A 4 1.25 -7.80 0.18
N LEU A 5 0.02 -7.32 -0.05
CA LEU A 5 -0.40 -6.55 -1.23
C LEU A 5 -1.20 -5.27 -0.90
N VAL A 6 -0.94 -4.17 -1.64
CA VAL A 6 -1.65 -2.85 -1.57
C VAL A 6 -1.77 -2.22 -2.97
N SER A 7 -2.89 -1.57 -3.38
CA SER A 7 -3.22 -1.40 -4.83
C SER A 7 -3.82 -0.05 -5.34
N PHE A 8 -3.59 0.25 -6.65
CA PHE A 8 -3.59 1.56 -7.37
C PHE A 8 -4.11 1.45 -8.87
N PRO A 9 -4.56 2.46 -9.69
CA PRO A 9 -4.82 2.17 -11.15
C PRO A 9 -4.78 3.33 -12.20
N SER A 10 -5.06 3.07 -13.51
CA SER A 10 -5.21 4.07 -14.61
C SER A 10 -6.29 3.77 -15.72
N ARG A 11 -6.29 4.43 -16.91
CA ARG A 11 -7.49 4.74 -17.77
C ARG A 11 -7.57 4.07 -19.18
N LEU A 12 -8.81 3.74 -19.63
CA LEU A 12 -9.37 3.69 -21.03
C LEU A 12 -8.79 2.65 -22.04
N SER A 13 -9.52 2.05 -23.03
CA SER A 13 -10.95 2.07 -23.47
C SER A 13 -11.35 0.94 -24.47
N LEU A 14 -12.60 0.42 -24.38
CA LEU A 14 -13.53 -0.15 -25.42
C LEU A 14 -13.17 -1.28 -26.45
N SER A 15 -14.22 -2.02 -26.89
CA SER A 15 -14.48 -2.69 -28.23
C SER A 15 -14.66 -4.24 -28.41
N GLN A 16 -15.67 -4.87 -27.77
CA GLN A 16 -16.49 -6.08 -28.16
C GLN A 16 -15.90 -7.47 -28.63
N GLN A 17 -16.65 -8.54 -28.36
CA GLN A 17 -16.58 -9.94 -28.89
C GLN A 17 -15.79 -11.03 -28.10
N GLN A 18 -16.16 -12.29 -28.41
CA GLN A 18 -16.11 -13.60 -27.69
C GLN A 18 -15.57 -14.71 -28.67
N PRO A 19 -15.61 -16.07 -28.46
CA PRO A 19 -15.94 -16.92 -27.30
C PRO A 19 -14.96 -18.14 -27.04
N CYS A 20 -15.28 -18.99 -26.04
CA CYS A 20 -14.92 -20.45 -25.92
C CYS A 20 -13.42 -20.89 -25.78
N ARG A 21 -13.04 -22.04 -25.19
CA ARG A 21 -13.67 -23.07 -24.30
C ARG A 21 -12.56 -23.98 -23.71
N SER A 22 -12.71 -24.50 -22.47
CA SER A 22 -12.08 -25.75 -21.95
C SER A 22 -10.52 -25.80 -21.81
N ASN A 23 -9.86 -26.45 -20.86
CA ASN A 23 -10.16 -26.94 -19.50
C ASN A 23 -8.84 -27.03 -18.70
N TYR A 24 -8.89 -27.55 -17.45
CA TYR A 24 -7.81 -27.59 -16.44
C TYR A 24 -7.51 -26.24 -15.77
N LEU A 25 -7.74 -26.19 -14.46
CA LEU A 25 -7.54 -25.01 -13.61
C LEU A 25 -6.58 -25.36 -12.45
N PRO A 26 -5.35 -24.81 -12.41
CA PRO A 26 -4.73 -24.48 -11.13
C PRO A 26 -5.61 -23.46 -10.40
N ARG A 27 -5.44 -23.29 -9.07
CA ARG A 27 -6.14 -22.27 -8.28
C ARG A 27 -5.64 -20.85 -8.62
N CYS A 28 -6.05 -20.36 -9.77
CA CYS A 28 -5.80 -19.02 -10.25
C CYS A 28 -6.71 -18.04 -9.49
N ILE A 29 -6.15 -16.92 -9.04
CA ILE A 29 -6.97 -15.77 -8.62
C ILE A 29 -7.82 -15.37 -9.81
N ILE A 30 -9.15 -15.48 -9.69
CA ILE A 30 -10.07 -15.25 -10.80
C ILE A 30 -10.05 -13.75 -11.11
N ALA A 31 -9.23 -13.36 -12.09
CA ALA A 31 -9.19 -12.00 -12.59
C ALA A 31 -10.60 -11.54 -12.99
N PHE A 32 -11.02 -10.40 -12.45
CA PHE A 32 -12.27 -9.75 -12.80
C PHE A 32 -12.33 -9.57 -14.33
N LYS A 33 -13.29 -10.26 -14.96
CA LYS A 33 -13.38 -10.33 -16.42
C LYS A 33 -14.15 -9.13 -16.97
N ASP A 34 -13.42 -8.18 -17.55
CA ASP A 34 -13.82 -7.69 -18.87
C ASP A 34 -12.60 -7.32 -19.75
N VAL A 35 -12.83 -7.08 -21.03
CA VAL A 35 -11.86 -7.43 -22.09
C VAL A 35 -11.52 -6.25 -22.99
N ARG A 36 -10.22 -5.89 -23.12
CA ARG A 36 -9.58 -5.64 -24.44
C ARG A 36 -8.03 -5.64 -24.46
N LYS A 37 -7.49 -6.32 -25.49
CA LYS A 37 -6.21 -6.21 -26.23
C LYS A 37 -4.87 -5.83 -25.53
N PRO A 38 -3.73 -6.45 -25.94
CA PRO A 38 -2.44 -6.29 -25.26
C PRO A 38 -1.62 -5.09 -25.76
N LEU A 39 -1.25 -4.17 -24.87
CA LEU A 39 0.02 -3.45 -25.00
C LEU A 39 1.11 -4.31 -24.32
N ASN A 40 2.17 -4.63 -25.07
CA ASN A 40 3.41 -5.32 -24.67
C ASN A 40 3.32 -6.17 -23.38
N ARG A 41 3.10 -7.49 -23.52
CA ARG A 41 3.20 -8.45 -22.40
C ARG A 41 4.55 -8.27 -21.67
N ILE A 42 4.51 -7.68 -20.48
CA ILE A 42 5.67 -7.68 -19.57
C ILE A 42 5.76 -9.09 -18.98
N THR A 43 6.63 -9.92 -19.55
CA THR A 43 6.99 -11.22 -18.98
C THR A 43 7.80 -10.95 -17.71
N ARG A 44 7.13 -10.96 -16.57
CA ARG A 44 7.79 -10.85 -15.26
C ARG A 44 8.78 -12.01 -15.08
N PRO A 45 9.95 -11.80 -14.45
CA PRO A 45 10.72 -12.91 -13.92
C PRO A 45 9.80 -13.69 -12.98
N GLN A 46 9.79 -15.02 -13.08
CA GLN A 46 9.10 -15.80 -12.06
C GLN A 46 9.85 -15.62 -10.74
N ILE A 47 9.11 -15.51 -9.63
CA ILE A 47 9.66 -15.88 -8.33
C ILE A 47 9.87 -17.39 -8.41
N LEU A 48 11.11 -17.79 -8.73
CA LEU A 48 11.46 -19.18 -8.84
C LEU A 48 11.36 -19.80 -7.43
N PRO A 49 10.72 -20.98 -7.26
CA PRO A 49 11.20 -21.86 -6.20
C PRO A 49 12.69 -22.08 -6.46
N SER A 50 13.51 -22.09 -5.43
CA SER A 50 14.94 -22.31 -5.59
C SER A 50 15.19 -23.58 -6.41
N THR A 51 16.11 -23.53 -7.37
CA THR A 51 16.48 -24.70 -8.19
C THR A 51 17.11 -25.84 -7.36
N PHE A 52 17.33 -25.58 -6.07
CA PHE A 52 17.58 -26.52 -4.99
C PHE A 52 16.30 -26.57 -4.13
N GLY A 53 15.63 -27.73 -4.09
CA GLY A 53 14.28 -27.88 -3.54
C GLY A 53 14.21 -27.85 -2.01
N ASP A 54 13.00 -27.56 -1.48
CA ASP A 54 12.45 -27.76 -0.13
C ASP A 54 13.27 -27.38 1.12
N ALA A 55 14.48 -26.84 0.98
CA ALA A 55 15.43 -26.62 2.08
C ALA A 55 15.47 -25.20 2.68
N PHE A 56 14.60 -24.28 2.24
CA PHE A 56 14.52 -22.90 2.76
C PHE A 56 13.13 -22.62 3.34
N GLY A 57 13.11 -22.14 4.60
CA GLY A 57 11.95 -22.19 5.47
C GLY A 57 10.87 -21.14 5.20
N PHE A 58 10.13 -20.81 6.26
CA PHE A 58 9.07 -19.82 6.21
C PHE A 58 9.60 -18.44 5.80
N ARG A 59 8.99 -17.89 4.73
CA ARG A 59 9.39 -16.66 4.06
C ARG A 59 8.21 -15.76 3.76
N VAL A 60 8.35 -14.49 4.08
CA VAL A 60 7.38 -13.43 3.77
C VAL A 60 7.94 -12.51 2.70
N PHE A 61 7.12 -12.21 1.72
CA PHE A 61 7.37 -11.26 0.65
C PHE A 61 6.36 -10.11 0.76
N VAL A 62 6.79 -8.90 0.42
CA VAL A 62 5.96 -7.68 0.45
C VAL A 62 6.00 -6.98 -0.90
N LEU A 63 4.86 -6.41 -1.28
CA LEU A 63 4.73 -5.62 -2.50
C LEU A 63 3.62 -4.58 -2.34
N SER A 64 4.01 -3.31 -2.23
CA SER A 64 3.08 -2.18 -2.24
C SER A 64 2.81 -1.72 -3.67
N ASP A 65 1.88 -0.79 -3.85
CA ASP A 65 1.67 -0.08 -5.11
C ASP A 65 1.43 -1.02 -6.31
N LEU A 66 0.67 -2.09 -6.06
CA LEU A 66 0.46 -3.28 -6.92
C LEU A 66 -0.18 -2.97 -8.26
N HIS A 67 -1.20 -2.11 -8.22
CA HIS A 67 -2.19 -1.88 -9.26
C HIS A 67 -3.03 -3.06 -9.76
N THR A 68 -4.21 -3.30 -9.16
CA THR A 68 -5.20 -4.34 -9.51
C THR A 68 -5.82 -4.21 -10.90
N ASP A 69 -5.88 -3.00 -11.48
CA ASP A 69 -6.47 -2.79 -12.82
C ASP A 69 -5.60 -3.31 -13.97
N TYR A 70 -4.37 -3.72 -13.68
CA TYR A 70 -3.48 -4.45 -14.57
C TYR A 70 -3.51 -5.95 -14.19
N PRO A 71 -4.20 -6.82 -14.94
CA PRO A 71 -4.31 -8.24 -14.59
C PRO A 71 -2.97 -8.99 -14.58
N GLU A 72 -1.90 -8.45 -15.17
CA GLU A 72 -0.53 -8.94 -15.06
C GLU A 72 0.17 -8.61 -13.72
N ASN A 73 -0.45 -7.79 -12.87
CA ASN A 73 -0.01 -7.51 -11.50
C ASN A 73 -0.76 -8.35 -10.45
N LEU A 74 -1.67 -9.25 -10.87
CA LEU A 74 -2.36 -10.22 -9.99
C LEU A 74 -1.82 -11.65 -10.13
N LYS A 75 -0.79 -11.85 -10.96
CA LYS A 75 -0.22 -13.17 -11.30
C LYS A 75 0.92 -13.55 -10.36
N TRP A 76 0.57 -13.77 -9.11
CA TRP A 76 1.47 -14.18 -8.05
C TRP A 76 1.25 -15.65 -7.68
N ASP A 77 1.42 -16.51 -8.68
CA ASP A 77 1.37 -17.96 -8.51
C ASP A 77 2.54 -18.39 -7.59
N ARG A 78 2.28 -19.31 -6.62
CA ARG A 78 3.22 -19.92 -5.62
C ARG A 78 3.21 -19.39 -4.17
N PHE A 79 2.26 -18.53 -3.79
CA PHE A 79 2.06 -18.18 -2.37
C PHE A 79 1.09 -19.13 -1.67
N GLN A 80 1.39 -19.50 -0.42
CA GLN A 80 0.58 -20.40 0.41
C GLN A 80 -0.52 -19.63 1.14
N HIS A 81 -0.19 -18.42 1.59
CA HIS A 81 -1.13 -17.41 2.08
C HIS A 81 -0.84 -16.10 1.35
N VAL A 82 -1.88 -15.34 1.04
CA VAL A 82 -1.78 -14.00 0.47
C VAL A 82 -2.54 -13.07 1.39
N PHE A 83 -1.93 -11.97 1.80
CA PHE A 83 -2.51 -10.96 2.67
C PHE A 83 -2.74 -9.68 1.87
N TYR A 84 -3.90 -9.05 2.04
CA TYR A 84 -4.32 -7.91 1.21
C TYR A 84 -4.87 -6.76 2.05
N VAL A 85 -4.39 -5.55 1.76
CA VAL A 85 -4.92 -4.29 2.28
C VAL A 85 -5.37 -3.43 1.09
N PRO A 86 -6.67 -3.12 0.94
CA PRO A 86 -7.16 -2.23 -0.10
C PRO A 86 -6.52 -0.84 -0.02
N GLY A 87 -6.10 -0.31 -1.17
CA GLY A 87 -5.59 1.06 -1.28
C GLY A 87 -6.69 2.09 -1.58
N ASN A 88 -6.39 3.37 -1.37
CA ASN A 88 -7.31 4.50 -1.63
C ASN A 88 -7.91 4.51 -3.04
N HIS A 89 -7.16 3.90 -3.93
CA HIS A 89 -7.36 3.79 -5.35
C HIS A 89 -8.19 2.57 -5.79
N ASP A 90 -8.18 1.46 -5.04
CA ASP A 90 -9.08 0.31 -5.31
C ASP A 90 -10.54 0.74 -5.15
N LEU A 91 -10.77 1.68 -4.24
CA LEU A 91 -12.09 2.21 -3.90
C LEU A 91 -12.56 3.33 -4.84
N TRP A 92 -11.79 3.68 -5.88
CA TRP A 92 -12.24 4.59 -6.93
C TRP A 92 -13.43 4.00 -7.71
N CYS A 93 -14.56 4.70 -7.68
CA CYS A 93 -15.77 4.40 -8.45
C CYS A 93 -15.62 4.84 -9.91
N ARG A 94 -15.44 3.89 -10.82
CA ARG A 94 -15.34 4.09 -12.25
C ARG A 94 -16.73 3.99 -12.89
N TRP A 95 -17.26 5.14 -13.28
CA TRP A 95 -18.63 5.36 -13.81
C TRP A 95 -19.13 4.39 -14.90
N GLU A 96 -18.24 3.75 -15.65
CA GLU A 96 -18.56 2.81 -16.75
C GLU A 96 -18.28 1.33 -16.40
N GLN A 97 -17.72 1.04 -15.23
CA GLN A 97 -17.09 -0.26 -14.92
C GLN A 97 -17.47 -0.83 -13.54
N ASP A 98 -17.74 0.02 -12.55
CA ASP A 98 -18.13 -0.42 -11.21
C ASP A 98 -19.65 -0.46 -11.06
N HIS A 99 -20.22 -1.66 -10.94
CA HIS A 99 -21.60 -1.88 -10.49
C HIS A 99 -21.71 -1.67 -8.96
N CYS A 100 -21.21 -0.54 -8.47
CA CYS A 100 -21.26 -0.13 -7.06
C CYS A 100 -21.78 1.31 -6.98
N LEU A 101 -22.66 1.57 -6.01
CA LEU A 101 -23.22 2.89 -5.74
C LEU A 101 -22.12 3.86 -5.28
N ASP A 102 -21.26 3.37 -4.39
CA ASP A 102 -20.20 4.14 -3.72
C ASP A 102 -18.93 3.30 -3.46
N SER A 103 -17.93 3.93 -2.83
CA SER A 103 -16.62 3.37 -2.50
C SER A 103 -16.66 2.35 -1.34
N LEU A 104 -17.64 2.44 -0.46
CA LEU A 104 -17.82 1.52 0.67
C LEU A 104 -18.48 0.21 0.23
N GLU A 105 -19.50 0.28 -0.62
CA GLU A 105 -20.05 -0.91 -1.27
C GLU A 105 -18.97 -1.63 -2.10
N LYS A 106 -18.09 -0.86 -2.77
CA LYS A 106 -16.94 -1.39 -3.49
C LYS A 106 -15.91 -2.04 -2.57
N LEU A 107 -15.62 -1.45 -1.41
CA LEU A 107 -14.76 -2.06 -0.38
C LEU A 107 -15.34 -3.39 0.09
N ASN A 108 -16.62 -3.45 0.43
CA ASN A 108 -17.28 -4.67 0.89
C ASN A 108 -17.23 -5.78 -0.18
N LYS A 109 -17.55 -5.46 -1.44
CA LYS A 109 -17.43 -6.40 -2.58
C LYS A 109 -15.99 -6.89 -2.81
N LEU A 110 -14.98 -6.04 -2.59
CA LEU A 110 -13.57 -6.41 -2.68
C LEU A 110 -13.14 -7.34 -1.54
N LEU A 111 -13.61 -7.09 -0.32
CA LEU A 111 -13.33 -7.94 0.84
C LEU A 111 -14.00 -9.32 0.75
N ASP A 112 -15.23 -9.40 0.26
CA ASP A 112 -15.88 -10.68 -0.01
C ASP A 112 -15.26 -11.43 -1.20
N ALA A 113 -14.73 -10.72 -2.20
CA ALA A 113 -13.91 -11.34 -3.24
C ALA A 113 -12.61 -11.92 -2.67
N CYS A 114 -11.92 -11.20 -1.78
CA CYS A 114 -10.74 -11.72 -1.08
C CYS A 114 -11.08 -12.99 -0.28
N ARG A 115 -12.17 -12.93 0.52
CA ARG A 115 -12.70 -14.06 1.29
C ARG A 115 -12.98 -15.28 0.40
N GLY A 116 -13.66 -15.09 -0.74
CA GLY A 116 -13.99 -16.15 -1.69
C GLY A 116 -12.77 -16.75 -2.43
N LEU A 117 -11.65 -16.04 -2.44
CA LEU A 117 -10.38 -16.48 -3.05
C LEU A 117 -9.39 -17.09 -2.04
N GLY A 118 -9.68 -17.04 -0.73
CA GLY A 118 -8.71 -17.43 0.31
C GLY A 118 -7.58 -16.42 0.49
N VAL A 119 -7.85 -15.13 0.23
CA VAL A 119 -6.94 -14.02 0.49
C VAL A 119 -7.28 -13.41 1.85
N GLU A 120 -6.28 -13.37 2.72
CA GLU A 120 -6.41 -12.95 4.12
C GLU A 120 -6.46 -11.42 4.23
N THR A 121 -7.50 -10.92 4.91
CA THR A 121 -7.69 -9.50 5.21
C THR A 121 -7.81 -9.24 6.72
N LYS A 122 -7.47 -10.26 7.53
CA LYS A 122 -7.50 -10.24 9.00
C LYS A 122 -6.18 -10.77 9.59
N PRO A 123 -5.87 -10.49 10.87
CA PRO A 123 -4.61 -10.89 11.47
C PRO A 123 -4.46 -12.41 11.62
N MET A 124 -3.24 -12.88 11.41
CA MET A 124 -2.86 -14.29 11.59
C MET A 124 -1.46 -14.39 12.20
N ALA A 125 -1.24 -15.40 13.03
CA ALA A 125 0.10 -15.82 13.45
C ALA A 125 0.52 -17.05 12.65
N ILE A 126 1.69 -17.00 12.00
CA ILE A 126 2.23 -18.09 11.16
C ILE A 126 3.70 -18.27 11.54
N GLU A 127 4.10 -19.49 11.93
CA GLU A 127 5.47 -19.82 12.39
C GLU A 127 6.03 -18.83 13.43
N GLY A 128 5.16 -18.42 14.37
CA GLY A 128 5.47 -17.46 15.43
C GLY A 128 5.41 -15.98 15.04
N LEU A 129 5.46 -15.65 13.74
CA LEU A 129 5.36 -14.29 13.22
C LEU A 129 3.88 -13.84 13.16
N GLY A 130 3.58 -12.70 13.78
CA GLY A 130 2.27 -12.05 13.67
C GLY A 130 2.20 -11.15 12.44
N ILE A 131 1.20 -11.35 11.59
CA ILE A 131 0.96 -10.56 10.37
C ILE A 131 -0.42 -9.93 10.50
N ILE A 132 -0.46 -8.60 10.45
CA ILE A 132 -1.62 -7.77 10.80
C ILE A 132 -1.93 -6.84 9.62
N PRO A 133 -2.89 -7.20 8.75
CA PRO A 133 -3.50 -6.24 7.82
C PRO A 133 -4.13 -5.09 8.62
N LEU A 134 -3.89 -3.85 8.19
CA LEU A 134 -4.47 -2.66 8.78
C LEU A 134 -5.24 -1.87 7.73
N PHE A 135 -6.56 -1.78 7.92
CA PHE A 135 -7.39 -0.83 7.20
C PHE A 135 -7.07 0.58 7.69
N SER A 136 -6.90 1.52 6.77
CA SER A 136 -6.65 2.91 7.13
C SER A 136 -7.07 3.86 6.02
N TRP A 137 -7.40 5.09 6.39
CA TRP A 137 -7.55 6.21 5.47
C TRP A 137 -6.76 7.41 5.99
N TYR A 138 -6.32 8.28 5.09
CA TYR A 138 -5.59 9.49 5.46
C TYR A 138 -6.52 10.62 5.91
N HIS A 139 -5.99 11.61 6.62
CA HIS A 139 -6.65 12.90 6.82
C HIS A 139 -5.61 14.03 6.85
N GLU A 140 -5.96 15.22 6.35
CA GLU A 140 -4.96 16.29 6.19
C GLU A 140 -4.41 16.81 7.52
N SER A 141 -5.16 16.69 8.63
CA SER A 141 -4.73 17.08 9.98
C SER A 141 -3.50 16.32 10.49
N PHE A 142 -3.17 15.17 9.91
CA PHE A 142 -1.97 14.44 10.31
C PHE A 142 -0.71 15.23 9.92
N ASP A 143 -0.74 15.87 8.75
CA ASP A 143 0.36 16.71 8.30
C ASP A 143 0.22 18.11 8.92
N ARG A 144 1.17 18.41 9.81
CA ARG A 144 1.20 19.64 10.61
C ARG A 144 2.27 20.62 10.11
N GLU A 145 2.78 20.39 8.90
CA GLU A 145 3.79 21.25 8.26
C GLU A 145 3.15 22.53 7.68
N GLN A 146 3.94 23.59 7.56
CA GLN A 146 3.43 24.89 7.11
C GLN A 146 3.22 24.90 5.59
N ASP A 147 2.05 25.34 5.14
CA ASP A 147 1.79 25.54 3.72
C ASP A 147 2.78 26.55 3.11
N ILE A 148 3.33 26.20 1.94
CA ILE A 148 4.33 27.03 1.24
C ILE A 148 3.64 28.30 0.71
N THR A 149 4.10 29.45 1.18
CA THR A 149 3.56 30.77 0.82
C THR A 149 4.28 31.38 -0.40
N GLY A 150 3.69 32.42 -1.00
CA GLY A 150 4.28 33.16 -2.14
C GLY A 150 4.27 32.42 -3.49
N ILE A 151 3.73 31.19 -3.55
CA ILE A 151 3.68 30.35 -4.75
C ILE A 151 2.28 29.73 -4.89
N ARG A 152 1.76 29.65 -6.13
CA ARG A 152 0.43 29.06 -6.38
C ARG A 152 0.49 27.53 -6.44
N ILE A 153 0.29 26.87 -5.30
CA ILE A 153 0.12 25.42 -5.21
C ILE A 153 -1.37 25.04 -5.40
N PRO A 154 -1.71 23.99 -6.17
CA PRO A 154 -3.08 23.47 -6.25
C PRO A 154 -3.56 22.84 -4.94
N SER A 155 -4.84 23.00 -4.59
CA SER A 155 -5.42 22.36 -3.40
C SER A 155 -5.48 20.83 -3.50
N LEU A 156 -5.72 20.14 -2.38
CA LEU A 156 -5.85 18.67 -2.36
C LEU A 156 -7.00 18.18 -3.25
N GLU A 157 -8.15 18.88 -3.27
CA GLU A 157 -9.26 18.62 -4.19
C GLU A 157 -8.91 18.82 -5.68
N MET A 158 -7.77 19.46 -5.99
CA MET A 158 -7.22 19.61 -7.35
C MET A 158 -6.11 18.62 -7.67
N ALA A 159 -5.21 18.35 -6.72
CA ALA A 159 -4.03 17.51 -6.92
C ALA A 159 -4.31 16.01 -6.66
N CYS A 160 -5.00 15.68 -5.56
CA CYS A 160 -5.37 14.31 -5.23
C CYS A 160 -6.66 13.92 -5.94
N LYS A 161 -6.61 12.81 -6.68
CA LYS A 161 -7.73 12.34 -7.50
C LYS A 161 -8.83 11.65 -6.67
N ASP A 162 -8.54 11.22 -5.46
CA ASP A 162 -9.48 10.51 -4.56
C ASP A 162 -10.74 11.34 -4.29
N PHE A 163 -10.59 12.64 -4.04
CA PHE A 163 -11.67 13.62 -3.85
C PHE A 163 -12.67 13.70 -5.03
N ARG A 164 -12.37 13.08 -6.18
CA ARG A 164 -13.21 13.08 -7.40
C ARG A 164 -13.50 11.68 -7.93
N ALA A 165 -12.89 10.65 -7.33
CA ALA A 165 -12.91 9.28 -7.83
C ALA A 165 -13.48 8.32 -6.78
N CYS A 166 -13.26 8.56 -5.49
CA CYS A 166 -14.08 7.98 -4.44
C CYS A 166 -15.46 8.63 -4.42
N LYS A 167 -16.45 7.90 -3.92
CA LYS A 167 -17.79 8.38 -3.57
C LYS A 167 -18.09 7.80 -2.19
N TRP A 168 -18.54 8.62 -1.26
CA TRP A 168 -18.79 8.16 0.10
C TRP A 168 -20.27 8.30 0.46
N PRO A 169 -20.82 7.45 1.34
CA PRO A 169 -22.15 7.65 1.92
C PRO A 169 -22.15 8.92 2.77
N GLN A 170 -23.33 9.44 3.13
CA GLN A 170 -23.49 10.78 3.72
C GLN A 170 -22.76 10.96 5.06
N GLU A 171 -22.52 9.86 5.77
CA GLU A 171 -21.86 9.77 7.06
C GLU A 171 -20.32 9.83 6.99
N LEU A 172 -19.73 9.74 5.78
CA LEU A 172 -18.29 9.64 5.55
C LEU A 172 -17.79 10.73 4.59
N SER A 173 -16.71 11.41 4.98
CA SER A 173 -16.28 12.66 4.36
C SER A 173 -14.75 12.77 4.32
N SER A 174 -14.23 13.34 3.22
CA SER A 174 -12.80 13.67 3.07
C SER A 174 -12.43 15.05 3.64
N ARG A 175 -13.35 15.74 4.33
CA ARG A 175 -13.18 17.09 4.90
C ARG A 175 -13.09 17.09 6.43
N ASP A 176 -13.13 15.91 7.03
CA ASP A 176 -13.07 15.66 8.46
C ASP A 176 -12.54 14.24 8.70
N THR A 177 -12.37 13.88 9.96
CA THR A 177 -11.74 12.61 10.36
C THR A 177 -12.64 11.38 10.22
N SER A 178 -13.89 11.50 9.75
CA SER A 178 -14.84 10.37 9.66
C SER A 178 -14.29 9.17 8.87
N LEU A 179 -13.66 9.39 7.71
CA LEU A 179 -13.01 8.31 6.95
C LEU A 179 -11.86 7.66 7.71
N ALA A 180 -11.00 8.47 8.34
CA ALA A 180 -9.86 7.96 9.10
C ALA A 180 -10.33 7.11 10.29
N LEU A 181 -11.36 7.56 11.02
CA LEU A 181 -11.96 6.84 12.13
C LEU A 181 -12.72 5.58 11.68
N TYR A 182 -13.44 5.64 10.56
CA TYR A 182 -14.17 4.48 10.02
C TYR A 182 -13.21 3.33 9.65
N PHE A 183 -12.17 3.62 8.89
CA PHE A 183 -11.18 2.61 8.51
C PHE A 183 -10.35 2.14 9.72
N ASP A 184 -10.14 2.99 10.74
CA ASP A 184 -9.49 2.57 11.98
C ASP A 184 -10.34 1.58 12.77
N ALA A 185 -11.65 1.84 12.93
CA ALA A 185 -12.62 0.99 13.62
C ALA A 185 -12.78 -0.39 12.95
N MET A 186 -12.58 -0.51 11.63
CA MET A 186 -12.51 -1.81 10.95
C MET A 186 -11.41 -2.75 11.49
N ASN A 187 -10.46 -2.23 12.27
CA ASN A 187 -9.41 -3.00 12.93
C ASN A 187 -9.71 -3.37 14.39
N GLU A 188 -10.88 -3.04 14.96
CA GLU A 188 -11.21 -3.38 16.35
C GLU A 188 -11.22 -4.90 16.57
N GLU A 189 -11.72 -5.68 15.60
CA GLU A 189 -11.61 -7.16 15.57
C GLU A 189 -10.16 -7.69 15.65
N ASN A 190 -9.18 -6.84 15.37
CA ASN A 190 -7.77 -7.20 15.43
C ASN A 190 -7.23 -7.04 16.87
N GLU A 191 -7.75 -6.07 17.63
CA GLU A 191 -7.23 -5.72 18.94
C GLU A 191 -7.33 -6.85 19.95
N ASP A 192 -8.45 -7.59 20.01
CA ASP A 192 -8.62 -8.69 20.96
C ASP A 192 -7.63 -9.84 20.73
N LYS A 193 -7.13 -10.00 19.50
CA LYS A 193 -6.08 -10.96 19.14
C LYS A 193 -4.67 -10.44 19.44
N ILE A 194 -4.48 -9.13 19.51
CA ILE A 194 -3.19 -8.46 19.71
C ILE A 194 -2.93 -8.17 21.20
N LYS A 195 -3.96 -7.73 21.94
CA LYS A 195 -3.94 -7.46 23.39
C LYS A 195 -3.57 -8.69 24.23
N ALA A 196 -3.74 -9.89 23.69
CA ALA A 196 -3.25 -11.14 24.29
C ALA A 196 -1.70 -11.22 24.42
N ARG A 197 -0.95 -10.26 23.86
CA ARG A 197 0.53 -10.29 23.84
C ARG A 197 1.25 -8.97 24.15
N ALA A 198 0.54 -7.84 24.29
CA ALA A 198 1.14 -6.53 24.53
C ALA A 198 0.35 -5.72 25.57
N LEU A 199 1.02 -5.33 26.66
CA LEU A 199 0.47 -4.47 27.72
C LEU A 199 1.49 -3.41 28.15
N SER A 200 1.42 -2.25 27.52
CA SER A 200 1.81 -0.96 28.12
C SER A 200 1.16 0.19 27.32
N ARG A 201 0.77 1.25 28.02
CA ARG A 201 0.24 2.50 27.46
C ARG A 201 1.07 3.64 28.01
N GLU A 202 1.61 4.48 27.15
CA GLU A 202 1.98 5.87 27.44
C GLU A 202 2.17 6.62 26.10
N GLU A 203 2.20 7.94 26.13
CA GLU A 203 1.86 8.80 24.99
C GLU A 203 3.10 9.33 24.22
N ASP A 204 2.82 10.12 23.17
CA ASP A 204 3.73 10.90 22.33
C ASP A 204 4.80 10.20 21.47
N ALA A 205 4.58 10.25 20.15
CA ALA A 205 5.61 10.29 19.12
C ALA A 205 5.10 11.08 17.89
N ILE A 206 5.93 11.95 17.30
CA ILE A 206 5.56 12.75 16.11
C ILE A 206 6.35 12.26 14.90
N LEU A 207 5.67 11.65 13.93
CA LEU A 207 6.30 11.09 12.72
C LEU A 207 6.22 12.08 11.55
N SER A 208 7.36 12.52 11.00
CA SER A 208 7.39 13.45 9.86
C SER A 208 6.88 12.80 8.57
N LYS A 209 6.01 13.47 7.81
CA LYS A 209 5.28 12.87 6.68
C LYS A 209 5.18 13.81 5.46
N PRO A 210 5.35 13.32 4.20
CA PRO A 210 4.95 14.00 2.97
C PRO A 210 3.49 14.55 2.95
N PRO A 211 3.12 15.42 1.99
CA PRO A 211 2.02 16.37 2.20
C PRO A 211 0.62 15.74 2.30
N LYS A 212 -0.06 16.00 3.42
CA LYS A 212 -1.52 15.92 3.72
C LYS A 212 -2.37 14.70 3.29
N ILE A 213 -1.85 13.69 2.58
CA ILE A 213 -2.65 12.56 2.05
C ILE A 213 -2.12 11.15 2.35
N ILE A 214 -1.29 10.99 3.40
CA ILE A 214 -0.51 9.75 3.60
C ILE A 214 -0.60 9.10 4.99
N GLY A 215 -1.62 9.46 5.78
CA GLY A 215 -1.85 8.86 7.08
C GLY A 215 -2.84 9.67 7.92
N SER A 216 -3.09 9.17 9.13
CA SER A 216 -4.05 9.72 10.09
C SER A 216 -3.58 9.45 11.52
N ASP A 217 -4.05 10.25 12.47
CA ASP A 217 -3.59 10.19 13.86
C ASP A 217 -4.00 8.87 14.55
N CYS A 218 -5.19 8.35 14.21
CA CYS A 218 -5.64 7.02 14.64
C CYS A 218 -4.74 5.89 14.13
N LEU A 219 -4.30 5.92 12.85
CA LEU A 219 -3.35 4.94 12.33
C LEU A 219 -2.00 4.99 13.07
N GLU A 220 -1.48 6.18 13.41
CA GLU A 220 -0.26 6.29 14.20
C GLU A 220 -0.44 5.66 15.59
N VAL A 221 -1.53 5.99 16.29
CA VAL A 221 -1.89 5.39 17.59
C VAL A 221 -2.02 3.85 17.47
N ARG A 222 -2.60 3.33 16.39
CA ARG A 222 -2.74 1.89 16.14
C ARG A 222 -1.40 1.20 15.82
N ILE A 223 -0.49 1.87 15.12
CA ILE A 223 0.88 1.36 14.92
C ILE A 223 1.62 1.29 16.27
N ARG A 224 1.49 2.31 17.12
CA ARG A 224 2.13 2.32 18.46
C ARG A 224 1.48 1.35 19.45
N SER A 225 0.18 1.06 19.36
CA SER A 225 -0.47 0.04 20.21
C SER A 225 -0.07 -1.39 19.82
N ILE A 226 0.35 -1.62 18.57
CA ILE A 226 0.83 -2.92 18.07
C ILE A 226 2.32 -3.15 18.37
N HIS A 227 3.16 -2.14 18.17
CA HIS A 227 4.62 -2.27 18.28
C HIS A 227 5.23 -1.69 19.56
N GLY A 228 4.47 -0.91 20.33
CA GLY A 228 4.98 -0.05 21.40
C GLY A 228 5.53 1.28 20.86
N THR A 229 5.68 2.28 21.72
CA THR A 229 6.18 3.62 21.34
C THR A 229 7.61 3.58 20.79
N LYS A 230 8.44 2.63 21.24
CA LYS A 230 9.85 2.46 20.83
C LYS A 230 10.15 1.15 20.09
N GLY A 231 9.11 0.50 19.55
CA GLY A 231 9.24 -0.71 18.75
C GLY A 231 9.99 -1.85 19.45
N ASN A 232 10.64 -2.69 18.65
CA ASN A 232 11.63 -3.70 19.04
C ASN A 232 12.25 -4.30 17.75
N ALA A 233 13.25 -5.18 17.88
CA ALA A 233 13.93 -5.78 16.72
C ALA A 233 13.01 -6.56 15.75
N SER A 234 11.79 -6.92 16.16
CA SER A 234 10.78 -7.59 15.34
C SER A 234 9.63 -6.67 14.90
N ALA A 235 9.68 -5.37 15.20
CA ALA A 235 8.66 -4.40 14.82
C ALA A 235 8.87 -3.90 13.38
N CYS A 236 7.95 -4.24 12.48
CA CYS A 236 8.01 -3.86 11.08
C CYS A 236 6.62 -3.47 10.55
N HIS A 237 6.49 -2.22 10.09
CA HIS A 237 5.33 -1.69 9.42
C HIS A 237 5.56 -1.64 7.90
N VAL A 238 4.63 -2.18 7.13
CA VAL A 238 4.70 -2.24 5.65
C VAL A 238 3.62 -1.36 5.06
N PHE A 239 3.99 -0.43 4.18
CA PHE A 239 3.10 0.62 3.67
C PHE A 239 3.27 0.84 2.16
N GLY A 240 2.55 1.83 1.60
CA GLY A 240 2.47 2.11 0.15
C GLY A 240 2.19 3.57 -0.18
N HIS A 241 1.40 3.81 -1.23
CA HIS A 241 0.89 5.10 -1.70
C HIS A 241 1.93 6.01 -2.39
N THR A 242 3.14 6.16 -1.86
CA THR A 242 4.10 7.15 -2.41
C THR A 242 4.73 6.77 -3.76
N HIS A 243 4.57 5.51 -4.21
CA HIS A 243 5.31 4.90 -5.32
C HIS A 243 6.85 4.93 -5.19
N PHE A 244 7.44 5.30 -4.04
CA PHE A 244 8.89 5.32 -3.83
C PHE A 244 9.37 4.16 -2.95
N CYS A 245 10.52 3.57 -3.28
CA CYS A 245 11.19 2.63 -2.39
C CYS A 245 11.62 3.32 -1.09
N TRP A 246 11.23 2.75 0.04
CA TRP A 246 11.53 3.27 1.37
C TRP A 246 11.91 2.13 2.31
N ASP A 247 13.00 2.30 3.06
CA ASP A 247 13.35 1.42 4.17
C ASP A 247 14.12 2.23 5.22
N ALA A 248 13.50 2.45 6.37
CA ALA A 248 14.05 3.24 7.46
C ALA A 248 13.62 2.69 8.83
N MET A 249 14.48 2.86 9.83
CA MET A 249 14.11 2.67 11.23
C MET A 249 13.67 4.02 11.81
N LEU A 250 12.47 4.08 12.39
CA LEU A 250 11.96 5.22 13.15
C LEU A 250 11.46 4.68 14.48
N ASP A 251 11.93 5.23 15.59
CA ASP A 251 11.58 4.81 16.95
C ASP A 251 11.61 3.29 17.18
N GLY A 252 12.61 2.59 16.64
CA GLY A 252 12.75 1.13 16.78
C GLY A 252 11.72 0.30 15.99
N ILE A 253 10.93 0.92 15.11
CA ILE A 253 10.04 0.26 14.14
C ILE A 253 10.65 0.42 12.74
N ARG A 254 10.73 -0.68 11.98
CA ARG A 254 11.13 -0.64 10.56
C ARG A 254 9.94 -0.26 9.69
N TYR A 255 10.06 0.80 8.90
CA TYR A 255 9.05 1.22 7.93
C TYR A 255 9.53 0.86 6.51
N VAL A 256 8.81 -0.05 5.83
CA VAL A 256 9.19 -0.54 4.49
C VAL A 256 8.08 -0.28 3.45
N GLN A 257 8.47 0.31 2.33
CA GLN A 257 7.66 0.41 1.12
C GLN A 257 8.39 -0.24 -0.05
N ALA A 258 7.77 -1.25 -0.67
CA ALA A 258 8.32 -2.05 -1.76
C ALA A 258 7.43 -1.91 -3.03
N PRO A 259 7.47 -0.77 -3.73
CA PRO A 259 6.47 -0.37 -4.71
C PRO A 259 6.58 -1.11 -6.05
N LEU A 260 5.49 -1.70 -6.53
CA LEU A 260 5.41 -2.16 -7.93
C LEU A 260 5.21 -0.99 -8.91
N ALA A 261 4.52 0.08 -8.47
CA ALA A 261 4.29 1.34 -9.17
C ALA A 261 3.62 1.20 -10.56
N TYR A 262 3.45 2.30 -11.31
CA TYR A 262 2.87 2.20 -12.66
C TYR A 262 3.83 1.48 -13.63
N PRO A 263 3.33 0.76 -14.66
CA PRO A 263 4.18 0.19 -15.71
C PRO A 263 5.08 1.23 -16.42
N ARG A 264 4.67 2.51 -16.44
CA ARG A 264 5.46 3.63 -16.98
C ARG A 264 6.62 4.05 -16.06
N GLU A 265 6.51 3.83 -14.77
CA GLU A 265 7.53 4.16 -13.76
C GLU A 265 8.55 3.03 -13.63
N ARG A 266 8.09 1.77 -13.70
CA ARG A 266 8.98 0.60 -13.89
C ARG A 266 9.88 0.77 -15.13
N LYS A 267 9.35 1.29 -16.24
CA LYS A 267 10.16 1.61 -17.44
C LYS A 267 11.20 2.70 -17.23
N ARG A 268 11.01 3.60 -16.25
CA ARG A 268 12.00 4.61 -15.84
C ARG A 268 13.01 4.07 -14.81
N ARG A 269 12.88 2.80 -14.38
CA ARG A 269 13.78 2.12 -13.42
C ARG A 269 13.92 2.82 -12.07
N MET A 270 12.94 3.62 -11.66
CA MET A 270 12.96 4.37 -10.39
C MET A 270 13.10 3.44 -9.17
N ASN A 271 12.40 2.30 -9.22
CA ASN A 271 12.38 1.25 -8.20
C ASN A 271 12.86 -0.07 -8.83
N GLY A 272 14.12 -0.14 -9.27
CA GLY A 272 14.74 -1.32 -9.92
C GLY A 272 14.24 -1.65 -11.34
N GLY A 273 12.95 -1.49 -11.63
CA GLY A 273 12.38 -1.43 -12.99
C GLY A 273 11.39 -2.53 -13.35
N GLU A 274 11.37 -2.95 -14.63
CA GLU A 274 10.41 -3.97 -15.11
C GLU A 274 10.64 -5.36 -14.50
N THR A 275 11.84 -5.62 -14.00
CA THR A 275 12.23 -6.84 -13.27
C THR A 275 12.03 -6.75 -11.76
N TRP A 276 11.37 -5.70 -11.25
CA TRP A 276 11.06 -5.58 -9.82
C TRP A 276 10.10 -6.69 -9.37
N LEU A 277 10.46 -7.37 -8.29
CA LEU A 277 9.74 -8.48 -7.68
C LEU A 277 9.32 -8.10 -6.25
N PRO A 278 8.34 -8.80 -5.65
CA PRO A 278 8.10 -8.74 -4.21
C PRO A 278 9.39 -8.90 -3.41
N PHE A 279 9.60 -8.03 -2.43
CA PHE A 279 10.79 -8.04 -1.58
C PHE A 279 10.64 -9.11 -0.48
N CYS A 280 11.60 -10.03 -0.35
CA CYS A 280 11.61 -11.03 0.72
C CYS A 280 12.00 -10.35 2.04
N ILE A 281 11.02 -9.85 2.79
CA ILE A 281 11.26 -9.07 4.01
C ILE A 281 11.64 -9.92 5.23
N TYR A 282 11.29 -11.22 5.23
CA TYR A 282 11.54 -12.14 6.34
C TYR A 282 11.88 -13.53 5.81
N SER A 283 12.90 -14.17 6.38
CA SER A 283 13.36 -15.53 6.06
C SER A 283 13.99 -16.15 7.30
N ASP A 284 13.77 -17.45 7.52
CA ASP A 284 14.56 -18.26 8.45
C ASP A 284 14.70 -17.63 9.86
N GLY A 285 13.56 -17.18 10.41
CA GLY A 285 13.44 -16.57 11.74
C GLY A 285 13.78 -15.08 11.83
N ASN A 286 14.27 -14.47 10.76
CA ASN A 286 14.86 -13.13 10.78
C ASN A 286 14.25 -12.19 9.73
N PHE A 287 14.23 -10.89 10.03
CA PHE A 287 14.02 -9.87 9.02
C PHE A 287 15.26 -9.80 8.11
N ALA A 288 15.03 -9.68 6.80
CA ALA A 288 16.10 -9.54 5.81
C ALA A 288 16.82 -8.19 5.94
N ASP A 289 18.00 -8.08 5.33
CA ASP A 289 18.74 -6.82 5.20
C ASP A 289 17.91 -5.69 4.56
N ARG A 290 18.44 -4.47 4.60
CA ARG A 290 17.77 -3.28 4.11
C ARG A 290 17.45 -3.36 2.60
N LEU A 291 16.21 -3.07 2.21
CA LEU A 291 15.78 -2.94 0.83
C LEU A 291 16.62 -1.87 0.12
N SER A 292 16.93 -2.11 -1.15
CA SER A 292 17.76 -1.22 -1.97
C SER A 292 17.39 -1.33 -3.45
N PRO A 293 17.41 -0.22 -4.23
CA PRO A 293 17.70 1.15 -3.81
C PRO A 293 16.49 1.83 -3.14
N CYS A 294 16.72 2.66 -2.13
CA CYS A 294 15.66 3.36 -1.37
C CYS A 294 15.97 4.87 -1.24
N TYR A 295 16.30 5.49 -2.38
CA TYR A 295 16.94 6.82 -2.51
C TYR A 295 16.38 7.92 -1.61
N TRP A 296 15.06 7.98 -1.38
CA TRP A 296 14.46 9.00 -0.53
C TRP A 296 14.73 8.77 0.96
N SER A 297 14.63 7.53 1.43
CA SER A 297 15.05 7.18 2.80
C SER A 297 16.58 7.26 2.97
N ASP A 298 17.37 6.99 1.93
CA ASP A 298 18.82 7.24 1.92
C ASP A 298 19.12 8.73 2.11
N TYR A 299 18.41 9.59 1.36
CA TYR A 299 18.52 11.04 1.46
C TYR A 299 18.16 11.53 2.86
N TYR A 300 17.00 11.14 3.41
CA TYR A 300 16.55 11.61 4.73
C TYR A 300 17.33 11.01 5.91
N ALA A 301 18.00 9.88 5.75
CA ALA A 301 18.94 9.35 6.75
C ALA A 301 20.21 10.22 6.87
N ALA A 302 20.64 10.86 5.78
CA ALA A 302 21.79 11.77 5.76
C ALA A 302 21.42 13.26 5.90
N ASN A 303 20.17 13.64 5.59
CA ASN A 303 19.68 15.01 5.56
C ASN A 303 18.44 15.14 6.47
N PRO A 304 18.60 15.55 7.75
CA PRO A 304 17.48 15.77 8.66
C PRO A 304 16.45 16.72 8.07
N ARG A 305 15.17 16.42 8.26
CA ARG A 305 14.09 17.30 7.80
C ARG A 305 14.05 18.59 8.63
N ALA A 306 13.79 19.71 7.94
CA ALA A 306 13.51 21.00 8.55
C ALA A 306 12.06 21.42 8.17
N PRO A 307 11.02 21.01 8.92
CA PRO A 307 9.61 21.24 8.52
C PRO A 307 9.15 22.71 8.52
N HIS A 308 9.99 23.61 9.06
CA HIS A 308 9.80 25.06 8.97
C HIS A 308 10.41 25.68 7.70
N ASN A 309 11.22 24.93 6.95
CA ASN A 309 11.79 25.40 5.69
C ASN A 309 10.81 25.14 4.54
N THR A 310 10.12 26.19 4.11
CA THR A 310 9.18 26.19 2.98
C THR A 310 9.83 26.58 1.65
N GLU A 311 11.15 26.76 1.58
CA GLU A 311 11.85 27.06 0.32
C GLU A 311 11.81 25.87 -0.65
N LEU A 312 11.27 26.09 -1.86
CA LEU A 312 11.30 25.09 -2.91
C LEU A 312 12.73 24.85 -3.41
N ALA A 313 13.18 23.59 -3.34
CA ALA A 313 14.44 23.16 -3.93
C ALA A 313 14.56 23.64 -5.40
N PRO A 314 15.74 24.13 -5.87
CA PRO A 314 15.84 24.85 -7.15
C PRO A 314 15.32 24.10 -8.38
N TRP A 315 15.45 22.77 -8.41
CA TRP A 315 14.95 21.93 -9.50
C TRP A 315 13.43 21.70 -9.48
N VAL A 316 12.75 22.03 -8.37
CA VAL A 316 11.30 22.06 -8.21
C VAL A 316 10.77 23.47 -8.51
N ALA A 317 11.41 24.50 -7.97
CA ALA A 317 10.99 25.90 -8.09
C ALA A 317 10.69 26.34 -9.54
N ARG A 318 11.50 25.89 -10.51
CA ARG A 318 11.31 26.14 -11.95
C ARG A 318 9.98 25.66 -12.56
N PHE A 319 9.21 24.83 -11.87
CA PHE A 319 7.90 24.34 -12.33
C PHE A 319 6.72 25.15 -11.77
N TYR A 320 6.98 26.10 -10.87
CA TYR A 320 5.95 26.87 -10.19
C TYR A 320 6.13 28.37 -10.44
N ASN A 321 5.03 29.04 -10.78
CA ASN A 321 5.01 30.49 -10.85
C ASN A 321 4.88 31.07 -9.43
N ARG A 322 5.67 32.11 -9.14
CA ARG A 322 5.45 32.99 -7.98
C ARG A 322 4.10 33.70 -8.12
N LEU A 323 3.48 34.02 -6.99
CA LEU A 323 2.23 34.78 -6.91
C LEU A 323 2.44 36.26 -7.29
#